data_AF-F0M588-F1
#
_entry.id   AF-F0M588-F1
#
_cell.length_a   1.000
_cell.length_b   1.000
_cell.length_c   1.000
_cell.angle_alpha   90.00
_cell.angle_beta   90.00
_cell.angle_gamma   90.00
#
_symmetry.space_group_name_H-M   'P 1'
#
loop_
_entity.id
_entity.type
_entity.pdbx_description
1 polymer ?
#
loop_
_entity_poly.entity_id
_entity_poly.type
_entity_poly.pdbx_seq_one_letter_code
_entity_poly.pdbx_strand_id
1 'polypeptide(L)' 'MLDTALQARVSPETLRKIESGRVATPAFPTIAAIADVLGLSLDEVWAEINHAGPAAGSFASGHKPGTRLAS' A
#
# COMPACT_ATOMS: atom_id res chain seq x y z
N MET A 1 -12.90 1.44 -4.40
CA MET A 1 -12.35 2.54 -5.23
C MET A 1 -12.87 3.91 -4.80
N LEU A 2 -14.17 4.23 -4.94
CA LEU A 2 -14.72 5.51 -4.42
C LEU A 2 -14.55 5.65 -2.90
N ASP A 3 -14.97 4.64 -2.15
CA ASP A 3 -14.88 4.61 -0.68
C ASP A 3 -13.42 4.75 -0.20
N THR A 4 -12.53 3.91 -0.75
CA THR A 4 -11.07 3.99 -0.52
C THR A 4 -10.50 5.39 -0.76
N ALA A 5 -10.87 6.03 -1.87
CA ALA A 5 -10.40 7.37 -2.20
C ALA A 5 -10.86 8.41 -1.17
N LEU A 6 -12.14 8.35 -0.78
CA LEU A 6 -12.71 9.27 0.21
C LEU A 6 -12.07 9.09 1.58
N GLN A 7 -11.87 7.85 2.03
CA GLN A 7 -11.20 7.55 3.29
C GLN A 7 -9.74 7.99 3.28
N ALA A 8 -9.04 7.82 2.16
CA ALA A 8 -7.65 8.27 1.98
C ALA A 8 -7.53 9.78 1.70
N ARG A 9 -8.65 10.53 1.73
CA ARG A 9 -8.74 11.97 1.48
C ARG A 9 -8.16 12.39 0.12
N VAL A 10 -8.34 11.54 -0.89
CA VAL A 10 -8.00 11.82 -2.30
C VAL A 10 -9.23 11.79 -3.18
N SER A 11 -9.19 12.49 -4.30
CA SER A 11 -10.28 12.38 -5.27
C SER A 11 -10.27 10.98 -5.92
N PRO A 12 -11.43 10.39 -6.26
CA PRO A 12 -11.48 9.12 -6.99
C PRO A 12 -10.72 9.18 -8.31
N GLU A 13 -10.73 10.33 -8.98
CA GLU A 13 -9.97 10.53 -10.22
C GLU A 13 -8.46 10.55 -9.98
N THR A 14 -8.00 11.09 -8.84
CA THR A 14 -6.60 11.00 -8.43
C THR A 14 -6.19 9.55 -8.20
N LEU A 15 -7.00 8.77 -7.50
CA LEU A 15 -6.72 7.35 -7.26
C LEU A 15 -6.64 6.56 -8.59
N ARG A 16 -7.58 6.80 -9.52
CA ARG A 16 -7.53 6.26 -10.91
C ARG A 16 -6.22 6.59 -11.63
N LYS A 17 -5.75 7.83 -11.51
CA LYS A 17 -4.49 8.26 -12.14
C LYS A 17 -3.28 7.57 -11.51
N ILE A 18 -3.30 7.33 -10.19
CA ILE A 18 -2.24 6.59 -9.50
C ILE A 18 -2.24 5.13 -9.97
N GLU A 19 -3.40 4.46 -9.96
CA GLU A 19 -3.55 3.06 -10.41
C GLU A 19 -3.10 2.85 -11.87
N SER A 20 -3.40 3.80 -12.75
CA SER A 20 -3.03 3.74 -14.16
C SER A 20 -1.60 4.23 -14.45
N GLY A 21 -0.82 4.62 -13.43
CA GLY A 21 0.53 5.15 -13.59
C GLY A 21 0.59 6.53 -14.25
N ARG A 22 -0.54 7.25 -14.33
CA ARG A 22 -0.65 8.62 -14.90
C ARG A 22 -0.30 9.72 -13.91
N VAL A 23 0.15 9.37 -12.71
CA VAL A 23 0.82 10.28 -11.77
C VAL A 23 2.27 9.85 -11.68
N ALA A 24 3.17 10.61 -12.31
CA ALA A 24 4.60 10.27 -12.36
C ALA A 24 5.25 10.29 -10.97
N THR A 25 4.82 11.21 -10.09
CA THR A 25 5.37 11.37 -8.74
C THR A 25 4.24 11.69 -7.75
N PRO A 26 3.45 10.68 -7.31
CA PRO A 26 2.49 10.90 -6.25
C PRO A 26 3.23 11.29 -4.95
N ALA A 27 2.65 12.21 -4.18
CA ALA A 27 3.24 12.60 -2.90
C ALA A 27 3.26 11.40 -1.94
N PHE A 28 4.37 11.19 -1.22
CA PHE A 28 4.50 10.08 -0.28
C PHE A 28 3.34 9.98 0.75
N PRO A 29 2.87 11.10 1.38
CA PRO A 29 1.72 11.04 2.28
C PRO A 29 0.45 10.49 1.63
N THR A 30 0.27 10.71 0.32
CA THR A 30 -0.86 10.16 -0.43
C THR A 30 -0.79 8.63 -0.50
N ILE A 31 0.39 8.08 -0.77
CA ILE A 31 0.60 6.64 -0.82
C ILE A 31 0.41 6.01 0.58
N ALA A 32 0.94 6.65 1.61
CA ALA A 32 0.77 6.21 3.00
C ALA A 32 -0.71 6.18 3.42
N ALA A 33 -1.49 7.21 3.08
CA ALA A 33 -2.92 7.26 3.41
C ALA A 33 -3.73 6.17 2.69
N ILE A 34 -3.39 5.87 1.42
CA ILE A 34 -4.05 4.78 0.68
C ILE A 34 -3.71 3.43 1.30
N ALA A 35 -2.44 3.21 1.67
CA ALA A 35 -1.99 1.96 2.30
C ALA A 35 -2.70 1.72 3.65
N ASP A 36 -2.80 2.75 4.49
CA ASP A 36 -3.49 2.70 5.79
C ASP A 36 -4.97 2.29 5.64
N VAL A 37 -5.68 2.90 4.70
CA VAL A 37 -7.08 2.56 4.38
C VAL A 37 -7.24 1.12 3.91
N LEU A 38 -6.26 0.60 3.17
CA LEU A 38 -6.26 -0.78 2.69
C LEU A 38 -5.79 -1.79 3.75
N GLY A 39 -5.37 -1.33 4.93
CA GLY A 39 -4.80 -2.17 5.99
C GLY A 39 -3.44 -2.76 5.62
N LEU A 40 -2.70 -2.09 4.73
CA LEU A 40 -1.37 -2.50 4.29
C LEU A 40 -0.30 -1.64 4.95
N SER A 41 0.76 -2.29 5.41
CA SER A 41 1.99 -1.59 5.80
C SER A 41 2.76 -1.12 4.56
N LEU A 42 3.52 -0.03 4.70
CA LEU A 42 4.39 0.44 3.63
C LEU A 42 5.50 -0.56 3.29
N ASP A 43 5.91 -1.39 4.24
CA ASP A 43 6.86 -2.48 4.03
C ASP A 43 6.28 -3.57 3.12
N GLU A 44 5.00 -3.92 3.27
CA GLU A 44 4.31 -4.86 2.37
C GLU A 44 4.20 -4.31 0.95
N VAL A 45 3.85 -3.02 0.82
CA VAL A 45 3.78 -2.34 -0.49
C VAL A 45 5.16 -2.31 -1.15
N TRP A 46 6.21 -1.98 -0.39
CA TRP A 46 7.58 -1.97 -0.88
C TRP A 46 8.05 -3.36 -1.29
N ALA A 47 7.78 -4.38 -0.48
CA ALA A 47 8.16 -5.76 -0.76
C ALA A 47 7.51 -6.24 -2.08
N GLU A 48 6.22 -5.97 -2.30
CA GLU A 48 5.53 -6.37 -3.53
C GLU A 48 6.11 -5.71 -4.78
N ILE A 49 6.39 -4.39 -4.72
CA ILE A 49 6.99 -3.64 -5.85
C ILE A 49 8.37 -4.20 -6.21
N ASN A 50 9.17 -4.58 -5.21
CA ASN A 50 10.50 -5.13 -5.44
C ASN A 50 10.50 -6.64 -5.74
N HIS A 51 9.45 -7.35 -5.33
CA HIS A 51 9.27 -8.77 -5.61
C HIS A 51 8.72 -9.03 -7.02
N ALA A 52 8.10 -8.03 -7.66
CA ALA A 52 7.63 -8.09 -9.04
C ALA A 52 8.75 -8.19 -10.11
N GLY A 53 9.83 -8.93 -9.83
CA GLY A 53 10.62 -9.68 -10.81
C GLY A 53 9.90 -10.97 -11.25
N PRO A 54 10.33 -11.64 -12.34
CA PRO A 54 9.52 -12.63 -13.04
C PRO A 54 9.04 -13.76 -12.10
N ALA A 55 7.72 -13.89 -12.04
CA ALA A 55 6.92 -14.71 -11.12
C ALA A 55 7.59 -15.99 -10.61
N ALA A 56 7.92 -16.01 -9.31
CA ALA A 56 8.18 -17.25 -8.59
C ALA A 56 7.70 -17.15 -7.12
N GLY A 57 6.63 -17.88 -6.81
CA GLY A 57 6.47 -18.57 -5.52
C GLY A 57 5.94 -17.78 -4.32
N SER A 58 4.64 -17.94 -4.07
CA SER A 58 3.99 -18.10 -2.75
C SER A 58 4.54 -17.31 -1.55
N PHE A 59 3.97 -16.14 -1.27
CA PHE A 59 4.14 -15.45 0.02
C PHE A 59 3.12 -15.90 1.05
N ALA A 60 3.38 -17.06 1.66
CA ALA A 60 2.93 -17.28 3.03
C ALA A 60 4.01 -16.70 3.95
N SER A 61 3.80 -15.49 4.48
CA SER A 61 4.51 -15.05 5.67
C SER A 61 3.55 -14.26 6.56
N GLY A 62 3.04 -14.95 7.58
CA GLY A 62 2.20 -14.35 8.59
C GLY A 62 2.98 -13.29 9.37
N HIS A 63 2.52 -12.05 9.30
CA HIS A 63 2.93 -11.01 10.22
C HIS A 63 2.35 -11.35 11.60
N LYS A 64 3.16 -11.97 12.48
CA LYS A 64 2.81 -12.07 13.90
C LYS A 64 2.99 -10.68 14.52
N PRO A 65 1.95 -10.05 15.10
CA PRO A 65 2.13 -8.81 15.85
C PRO A 65 3.08 -9.10 17.02
N GLY A 66 4.14 -8.30 17.11
CA GLY A 66 5.22 -8.45 18.07
C GLY A 66 4.70 -8.58 19.50
N THR A 67 4.90 -9.76 20.09
CA THR A 67 4.69 -9.98 21.51
C THR A 67 5.72 -9.17 22.30
N ARG A 68 5.20 -8.25 23.14
CA ARG A 68 5.77 -7.66 24.36
C ARG A 68 7.28 -7.77 24.59
N LEU A 69 7.94 -6.61 24.67
CA LEU A 69 9.10 -6.40 25.54
C LEU A 69 8.63 -5.70 26.84
N ALA A 70 9.23 -6.15 27.94
CA ALA A 70 8.77 -6.07 29.32
C ALA A 70 8.92 -4.71 30.01
N SER A 71 8.11 -4.51 31.07
CA SER A 71 8.55 -4.21 32.44
C SER A 71 7.45 -4.63 33.41
#